data_AF-A0A821DZV1-F1
#
_entry.id   AF-A0A821DZV1-F1
#
_cell.length_a   1.000
_cell.length_b   1.000
_cell.length_c   1.000
_cell.angle_alpha   90.00
_cell.angle_beta   90.00
_cell.angle_gamma   90.00
#
_symmetry.space_group_name_H-M   'P 1'
#
loop_
_entity.id
_entity.type
_entity.pdbx_description
1 polymer ?
#
loop_
_entity_poly.entity_id
_entity_poly.type
_entity_poly.pdbx_seq_one_letter_code
_entity_poly.pdbx_strand_id
1 'polypeptide(L)'
;MTETPIQTRKRAKYTENEWSTDNLLKYFSTKESLDDLHTHLLGMGNAEFWVENILIDRRKLPTQNDFISSELLRCQLGPLVWDSGESKFIVPERARKLFDDLRSSGTTEEKLYEELAKEDFKKKKKHHGLLFQENFSYDVIFSLDNLVKGLGLKKDDSGEINQGKVEEKLGIHTRSDWTKRVFFKHWIIFNARYQELQVVYGIKAEDLRTLIGVEKKIEELTDPVQRNTRAHIINAFSMMNADGTEPRSVDFHSFRGAFTPEFYPRRFALKDSLYEQRLDLLAYLLFHVLDRYSKCSPAIKYCEISVGCDDLRRAWVFDVLTTFSHEPKYRGSFEDLFNNFPWLPTRQFEQRVIYRFLAGFRRSIPPIIDAYSADEAVAFLSELPHYAIHVMLRELYLSNNKRPTIIFKEQVQKLQDMKVAIDKIPHFYDWVVGLDLCGDELGHPYCAFLAHEFIGFVQESREKNPNFGLRIHAGENVPFVRPELPGYRLFVAH
;
A
#
# COMPACT_ATOMS: atom_id res chain seq x y z
N MET A 1 -1.77 71.73 22.06
CA MET A 1 -1.61 70.57 22.96
C MET A 1 -2.87 70.46 23.78
N THR A 2 -3.73 69.51 23.44
CA THR A 2 -4.95 69.16 24.19
C THR A 2 -5.10 67.66 24.03
N GLU A 3 -5.05 66.97 25.17
CA GLU A 3 -5.12 65.52 25.31
C GLU A 3 -6.50 64.98 24.94
N THR A 4 -6.53 63.78 24.36
CA THR A 4 -7.73 62.95 24.25
C THR A 4 -7.42 61.56 24.83
N PRO A 5 -8.32 60.92 25.61
CA PRO A 5 -8.00 59.74 26.39
C PRO A 5 -8.04 58.45 25.56
N ILE A 6 -7.07 57.58 25.78
CA ILE A 6 -7.04 56.21 25.25
C ILE A 6 -8.11 55.38 25.97
N GLN A 7 -9.13 54.96 25.23
CA GLN A 7 -10.07 53.93 25.68
C GLN A 7 -9.36 52.58 25.77
N THR A 8 -9.21 52.07 27.00
CA THR A 8 -8.81 50.69 27.28
C THR A 8 -9.91 49.71 26.85
N ARG A 9 -9.64 48.89 25.82
CA ARG A 9 -10.44 47.70 25.50
C ARG A 9 -10.29 46.67 26.63
N LYS A 10 -11.42 46.23 27.18
CA LYS A 10 -11.53 45.11 28.13
C LYS A 10 -10.94 43.84 27.51
N ARG A 11 -9.87 43.31 28.09
CA ARG A 11 -9.45 41.91 27.89
C ARG A 11 -10.50 41.00 28.53
N ALA A 12 -11.07 40.10 27.75
CA ALA A 12 -11.86 39.00 28.27
C ALA A 12 -10.97 38.14 29.19
N LYS A 13 -11.36 38.01 30.46
CA LYS A 13 -10.81 37.00 31.36
C LYS A 13 -11.38 35.65 30.92
N TYR A 14 -10.57 34.84 30.25
CA TYR A 14 -10.85 33.41 30.16
C TYR A 14 -10.56 32.81 31.54
N THR A 15 -11.60 32.25 32.17
CA THR A 15 -11.49 31.48 33.40
C THR A 15 -10.92 30.11 33.08
N GLU A 16 -9.79 29.80 33.70
CA GLU A 16 -8.91 28.66 33.43
C GLU A 16 -9.39 27.36 34.13
N ASN A 17 -10.69 27.08 34.17
CA ASN A 17 -11.23 26.06 35.07
C ASN A 17 -12.35 25.17 34.50
N GLU A 18 -12.28 24.77 33.22
CA GLU A 18 -13.26 23.82 32.64
C GLU A 18 -12.68 22.64 31.85
N TRP A 19 -11.36 22.40 31.92
CA TRP A 19 -10.75 21.26 31.21
C TRP A 19 -9.84 20.47 32.13
N SER A 20 -10.40 19.90 33.21
CA SER A 20 -9.70 18.82 33.92
C SER A 20 -9.70 17.57 33.03
N THR A 21 -8.59 16.85 33.04
CA THR A 21 -8.39 15.59 32.31
C THR A 21 -9.51 14.58 32.59
N ASP A 22 -10.08 14.63 33.80
CA ASP A 22 -11.20 13.78 34.21
C ASP A 22 -12.53 14.14 33.52
N ASN A 23 -12.78 15.42 33.19
CA ASN A 23 -13.97 15.83 32.45
C ASN A 23 -13.88 15.46 30.96
N LEU A 24 -12.67 15.52 30.38
CA LEU A 24 -12.40 15.02 29.03
C LEU A 24 -12.65 13.51 28.94
N LEU A 25 -12.13 12.71 29.89
CA LEU A 25 -12.36 11.26 29.95
C LEU A 25 -13.83 10.90 30.15
N LYS A 26 -14.58 11.71 30.91
CA LYS A 26 -16.03 11.50 31.10
C LYS A 26 -16.83 11.80 29.85
N TYR A 27 -16.42 12.81 29.07
CA TYR A 27 -17.02 13.14 27.77
C TYR A 27 -16.80 12.03 26.72
N PHE A 28 -15.64 11.37 26.72
CA PHE A 28 -15.39 10.20 25.86
C PHE A 28 -15.98 8.87 26.40
N SER A 29 -16.48 8.84 27.64
CA SER A 29 -17.03 7.62 28.27
C SER A 29 -18.52 7.38 28.01
N THR A 30 -19.23 8.36 27.43
CA THR A 30 -20.60 8.14 26.94
C THR A 30 -20.50 7.46 25.58
N LYS A 31 -20.85 6.17 25.52
CA LYS A 31 -20.98 5.31 24.33
C LYS A 31 -21.22 6.07 23.01
N GLU A 32 -20.15 6.58 22.42
CA GLU A 32 -20.11 6.91 21.00
C GLU A 32 -19.45 5.70 20.36
N SER A 33 -20.22 4.97 19.55
CA SER A 33 -19.59 4.04 18.63
C SER A 33 -18.57 4.82 17.82
N LEU A 34 -17.40 4.22 17.58
CA LEU A 34 -16.52 4.68 16.50
C LEU A 34 -17.27 4.35 15.21
N ASP A 35 -18.26 5.18 14.87
CA ASP A 35 -19.18 4.92 13.78
C ASP A 35 -18.37 4.85 12.49
N ASP A 36 -17.35 5.72 12.34
CA ASP A 36 -16.53 5.81 11.16
C ASP A 36 -15.03 5.72 11.47
N LEU A 37 -14.34 4.71 10.92
CA LEU A 37 -12.87 4.59 10.99
C LEU A 37 -12.22 4.70 9.61
N HIS A 38 -11.15 5.50 9.50
CA HIS A 38 -10.47 5.80 8.23
C HIS A 38 -9.01 5.38 8.23
N THR A 39 -8.55 4.70 7.18
CA THR A 39 -7.30 3.91 7.29
C THR A 39 -6.80 3.40 5.93
N HIS A 40 -5.49 3.14 5.79
CA HIS A 40 -4.87 2.72 4.52
C HIS A 40 -4.78 1.20 4.43
N LEU A 41 -5.33 0.58 3.39
CA LEU A 41 -5.42 -0.89 3.32
C LEU A 41 -4.05 -1.58 3.47
N LEU A 42 -3.07 -1.14 2.69
CA LEU A 42 -1.72 -1.72 2.71
C LEU A 42 -0.96 -1.37 4.01
N GLY A 43 -1.41 -0.31 4.71
CA GLY A 43 -0.97 0.06 6.06
C GLY A 43 -1.53 -0.85 7.15
N MET A 44 -2.54 -1.65 6.82
CA MET A 44 -3.12 -2.59 7.76
C MET A 44 -2.39 -3.93 7.72
N GLY A 45 -2.40 -4.62 8.86
CA GLY A 45 -1.54 -5.77 9.11
C GLY A 45 -0.21 -5.31 9.69
N ASN A 46 -0.01 -5.62 10.97
CA ASN A 46 1.27 -5.51 11.64
C ASN A 46 2.21 -6.63 11.17
N ALA A 47 3.44 -6.67 11.69
CA ALA A 47 4.39 -7.71 11.34
C ALA A 47 3.91 -9.10 11.75
N GLU A 48 3.12 -9.22 12.82
CA GLU A 48 2.47 -10.49 13.16
C GLU A 48 1.56 -10.97 12.02
N PHE A 49 0.73 -10.10 11.45
CA PHE A 49 -0.06 -10.46 10.28
C PHE A 49 0.84 -10.87 9.10
N TRP A 50 1.77 -10.01 8.68
CA TRP A 50 2.54 -10.26 7.45
C TRP A 50 3.55 -11.39 7.56
N VAL A 51 4.26 -11.47 8.69
CA VAL A 51 5.31 -12.47 8.90
C VAL A 51 4.69 -13.75 9.42
N GLU A 52 4.06 -13.71 10.60
CA GLU A 52 3.57 -14.92 11.26
C GLU A 52 2.36 -15.52 10.55
N ASN A 53 1.39 -14.68 10.16
CA ASN A 53 0.15 -15.19 9.57
C ASN A 53 0.21 -15.40 8.06
N ILE A 54 1.05 -14.70 7.29
CA ILE A 54 1.14 -14.86 5.83
C ILE A 54 2.43 -15.55 5.42
N LEU A 55 3.57 -14.92 5.71
CA LEU A 55 4.85 -15.39 5.22
C LEU A 55 5.17 -16.78 5.78
N ILE A 56 4.87 -17.07 7.04
CA ILE A 56 5.19 -18.36 7.67
C ILE A 56 4.14 -19.45 7.37
N ASP A 57 2.86 -19.10 7.28
CA ASP A 57 1.78 -20.07 7.09
C ASP A 57 1.73 -20.59 5.63
N ARG A 58 2.29 -21.80 5.42
CA ARG A 58 2.29 -22.49 4.11
C ARG A 58 0.90 -22.74 3.53
N ARG A 59 -0.16 -22.71 4.33
CA ARG A 59 -1.53 -22.86 3.81
C ARG A 59 -2.00 -21.61 3.07
N LYS A 60 -1.49 -20.44 3.46
CA LYS A 60 -1.84 -19.15 2.83
C LYS A 60 -0.81 -18.76 1.78
N LEU A 61 0.46 -19.13 1.98
CA LEU A 61 1.54 -18.88 1.03
C LEU A 61 2.28 -20.20 0.71
N PRO A 62 1.70 -21.11 -0.09
CA PRO A 62 2.33 -22.39 -0.38
C PRO A 62 3.65 -22.23 -1.14
N THR A 63 4.58 -23.15 -0.93
CA THR A 63 5.82 -23.19 -1.71
C THR A 63 5.60 -23.74 -3.11
N GLN A 64 6.61 -23.63 -3.98
CA GLN A 64 6.59 -24.29 -5.29
C GLN A 64 6.32 -25.80 -5.16
N ASN A 65 6.92 -26.45 -4.16
CA ASN A 65 6.75 -27.88 -3.92
C ASN A 65 5.33 -28.21 -3.41
N ASP A 66 4.73 -27.34 -2.59
CA ASP A 66 3.33 -27.49 -2.17
C ASP A 66 2.40 -27.44 -3.37
N PHE A 67 2.61 -26.47 -4.26
CA PHE A 67 1.85 -26.38 -5.51
C PHE A 67 2.09 -27.60 -6.40
N ILE A 68 3.31 -28.09 -6.58
CA ILE A 68 3.58 -29.27 -7.42
C ILE A 68 2.93 -30.54 -6.85
N SER A 69 2.99 -30.72 -5.53
CA SER A 69 2.52 -31.94 -4.86
C SER A 69 1.00 -31.98 -4.67
N SER A 70 0.32 -30.82 -4.66
CA SER A 70 -1.12 -30.74 -4.41
C SER A 70 -1.87 -30.06 -5.55
N GLU A 71 -2.60 -30.85 -6.32
CA GLU A 71 -3.54 -30.33 -7.32
C GLU A 71 -4.61 -29.45 -6.70
N LEU A 72 -5.11 -29.84 -5.51
CA LEU A 72 -6.08 -29.05 -4.76
C LEU A 72 -5.54 -27.64 -4.47
N LEU A 73 -4.29 -27.53 -3.99
CA LEU A 73 -3.69 -26.21 -3.72
C LEU A 73 -3.55 -25.37 -5.00
N ARG A 74 -3.23 -25.98 -6.15
CA ARG A 74 -3.20 -25.25 -7.44
C ARG A 74 -4.58 -24.76 -7.86
N CYS A 75 -5.62 -25.57 -7.67
CA CYS A 75 -6.98 -25.14 -7.97
C CYS A 75 -7.50 -24.09 -6.97
N GLN A 76 -7.03 -24.10 -5.72
CA GLN A 76 -7.51 -23.15 -4.73
C GLN A 76 -6.74 -21.84 -4.74
N LEU A 77 -5.41 -21.90 -4.90
CA LEU A 77 -4.47 -20.80 -4.68
C LEU A 77 -3.59 -20.51 -5.90
N GLY A 78 -3.96 -21.09 -7.05
CA GLY A 78 -3.29 -20.81 -8.32
C GLY A 78 -3.42 -19.33 -8.72
N PRO A 79 -2.71 -18.93 -9.77
CA PRO A 79 -2.74 -17.54 -10.25
C PRO A 79 -4.16 -17.09 -10.60
N LEU A 80 -4.58 -15.95 -10.06
CA LEU A 80 -5.89 -15.34 -10.35
C LEU A 80 -5.86 -14.58 -11.67
N VAL A 81 -6.38 -15.20 -12.73
CA VAL A 81 -6.41 -14.64 -14.08
C VAL A 81 -7.79 -14.07 -14.41
N TRP A 82 -7.82 -12.82 -14.85
CA TRP A 82 -9.03 -12.10 -15.22
C TRP A 82 -9.32 -12.24 -16.73
N ASP A 83 -10.52 -12.68 -17.06
CA ASP A 83 -11.02 -12.67 -18.44
C ASP A 83 -11.71 -11.33 -18.71
N SER A 84 -11.07 -10.47 -19.50
CA SER A 84 -11.62 -9.17 -19.85
C SER A 84 -12.89 -9.26 -20.70
N GLY A 85 -13.07 -10.36 -21.45
CA GLY A 85 -14.27 -10.59 -22.27
C GLY A 85 -15.48 -10.96 -21.44
N GLU A 86 -15.27 -11.75 -20.38
CA GLU A 86 -16.35 -12.17 -19.46
C GLU A 86 -16.47 -11.26 -18.22
N SER A 87 -15.55 -10.30 -18.04
CA SER A 87 -15.48 -9.42 -16.87
C SER A 87 -15.51 -10.19 -15.54
N LYS A 88 -14.76 -11.28 -15.48
CA LYS A 88 -14.65 -12.14 -14.30
C LYS A 88 -13.33 -12.89 -14.25
N PHE A 89 -12.99 -13.42 -13.07
CA PHE A 89 -11.90 -14.39 -12.98
C PHE A 89 -12.25 -15.69 -13.70
N ILE A 90 -11.30 -16.27 -14.44
CA ILE A 90 -11.48 -17.60 -15.02
C ILE A 90 -11.54 -18.65 -13.91
N VAL A 91 -12.28 -19.72 -14.15
CA VAL A 91 -12.34 -20.85 -13.22
C VAL A 91 -10.93 -21.40 -12.95
N PRO A 92 -10.60 -21.80 -11.71
CA PRO A 92 -9.23 -22.14 -11.37
C PRO A 92 -8.67 -23.32 -12.15
N GLU A 93 -9.52 -24.25 -12.60
CA GLU A 93 -9.11 -25.37 -13.45
C GLU A 93 -8.57 -24.89 -14.81
N ARG A 94 -9.19 -23.84 -15.39
CA ARG A 94 -8.74 -23.23 -16.65
C ARG A 94 -7.44 -22.47 -16.44
N ALA A 95 -7.33 -21.68 -15.37
CA ALA A 95 -6.08 -21.00 -15.01
C ALA A 95 -4.94 -22.01 -14.83
N ARG A 96 -5.17 -23.06 -14.04
CA ARG A 96 -4.20 -24.14 -13.83
C ARG A 96 -3.75 -24.75 -15.16
N LYS A 97 -4.70 -25.13 -16.02
CA LYS A 97 -4.36 -25.72 -17.32
C LYS A 97 -3.49 -24.80 -18.15
N LEU A 98 -3.82 -23.50 -18.22
CA LEU A 98 -3.01 -22.49 -18.90
C LEU A 98 -1.55 -22.50 -18.41
N PHE A 99 -1.32 -22.45 -17.09
CA PHE A 99 0.03 -22.40 -16.54
C PHE A 99 0.76 -23.76 -16.62
N ASP A 100 0.05 -24.88 -16.52
CA ASP A 100 0.62 -26.22 -16.68
C ASP A 100 1.04 -26.47 -18.15
N ASP A 101 0.25 -26.01 -19.12
CA ASP A 101 0.59 -26.04 -20.54
C ASP A 101 1.82 -25.17 -20.81
N LEU A 102 1.83 -23.92 -20.32
CA LEU A 102 3.01 -23.04 -20.42
C LEU A 102 4.28 -23.66 -19.82
N ARG A 103 4.15 -24.38 -18.70
CA ARG A 103 5.27 -25.06 -18.05
C ARG A 103 5.75 -26.29 -18.83
N SER A 104 4.86 -26.99 -19.52
CA SER A 104 5.17 -28.24 -20.21
C SER A 104 5.73 -28.02 -21.61
N SER A 105 5.15 -27.10 -22.39
CA SER A 105 5.54 -26.84 -23.78
C SER A 105 6.31 -25.53 -23.98
N GLY A 106 6.34 -24.64 -22.99
CA GLY A 106 6.96 -23.30 -23.10
C GLY A 106 6.18 -22.32 -23.98
N THR A 107 5.12 -22.79 -24.62
CA THR A 107 4.17 -22.06 -25.48
C THR A 107 2.76 -22.63 -25.27
N THR A 108 1.74 -21.82 -25.49
CA THR A 108 0.35 -22.28 -25.58
C THR A 108 -0.29 -21.60 -26.79
N GLU A 109 -1.23 -22.28 -27.44
CA GLU A 109 -2.04 -21.70 -28.51
C GLU A 109 -3.16 -20.79 -27.97
N GLU A 110 -3.31 -20.71 -26.64
CA GLU A 110 -4.29 -19.84 -26.03
C GLU A 110 -3.96 -18.36 -26.30
N LYS A 111 -4.88 -17.66 -26.96
CA LYS A 111 -4.87 -16.20 -27.15
C LYS A 111 -4.57 -15.44 -25.84
N LEU A 112 -5.06 -15.98 -24.72
CA LEU A 112 -4.83 -15.42 -23.38
C LEU A 112 -3.34 -15.28 -23.05
N TYR A 113 -2.47 -16.21 -23.48
CA TYR A 113 -1.03 -16.04 -23.27
C TYR A 113 -0.45 -14.85 -24.01
N GLU A 114 -0.86 -14.57 -25.24
CA GLU A 114 -0.38 -13.39 -25.98
C GLU A 114 -0.82 -12.08 -25.30
N GLU A 115 -1.97 -12.08 -24.64
CA GLU A 115 -2.45 -10.95 -23.83
C GLU A 115 -1.61 -10.77 -22.56
N LEU A 116 -1.23 -11.87 -21.89
CA LEU A 116 -0.43 -11.87 -20.66
C LEU A 116 1.08 -11.64 -20.91
N ALA A 117 1.62 -12.13 -22.03
CA ALA A 117 3.04 -12.13 -22.35
C ALA A 117 3.43 -10.92 -23.20
N LYS A 118 3.47 -9.73 -22.58
CA LYS A 118 3.84 -8.49 -23.27
C LYS A 118 5.23 -8.56 -23.92
N GLU A 119 5.46 -7.72 -24.93
CA GLU A 119 6.73 -7.69 -25.68
C GLU A 119 7.97 -7.49 -24.79
N ASP A 120 7.86 -6.67 -23.74
CA ASP A 120 8.97 -6.48 -22.78
C ASP A 120 9.30 -7.78 -22.02
N PHE A 121 8.29 -8.56 -21.65
CA PHE A 121 8.48 -9.88 -21.04
C PHE A 121 9.20 -10.83 -21.99
N LYS A 122 8.75 -10.93 -23.25
CA LYS A 122 9.38 -11.80 -24.26
C LYS A 122 10.86 -11.43 -24.47
N LYS A 123 11.17 -10.13 -24.53
CA LYS A 123 12.54 -9.61 -24.64
C LYS A 123 13.40 -9.99 -23.43
N LYS A 124 12.91 -9.75 -22.21
CA LYS A 124 13.63 -10.09 -20.96
C LYS A 124 13.83 -11.59 -20.81
N LYS A 125 12.79 -12.40 -21.07
CA LYS A 125 12.87 -13.86 -21.05
C LYS A 125 13.97 -14.37 -21.97
N LYS A 126 14.01 -13.88 -23.22
CA LYS A 126 15.05 -14.23 -24.20
C LYS A 126 16.44 -13.75 -23.77
N HIS A 127 16.55 -12.50 -23.30
CA HIS A 127 17.81 -11.90 -22.87
C HIS A 127 18.48 -12.71 -21.74
N HIS A 128 17.69 -13.18 -20.78
CA HIS A 128 18.19 -13.98 -19.65
C HIS A 128 18.18 -15.50 -19.90
N GLY A 129 17.81 -15.96 -21.11
CA GLY A 129 17.78 -17.38 -21.46
C GLY A 129 16.81 -18.22 -20.62
N LEU A 130 15.68 -17.63 -20.20
CA LEU A 130 14.77 -18.28 -19.24
C LEU A 130 13.81 -19.25 -19.94
N LEU A 131 13.69 -20.44 -19.36
CA LEU A 131 12.72 -21.46 -19.74
C LEU A 131 11.54 -21.41 -18.77
N PHE A 132 10.31 -21.43 -19.29
CA PHE A 132 9.12 -21.37 -18.43
C PHE A 132 9.08 -22.55 -17.46
N GLN A 133 9.43 -23.75 -17.95
CA GLN A 133 9.48 -24.98 -17.14
C GLN A 133 10.36 -24.86 -15.90
N GLU A 134 11.51 -24.19 -16.03
CA GLU A 134 12.54 -24.13 -14.98
C GLU A 134 12.46 -22.85 -14.14
N ASN A 135 12.01 -21.76 -14.74
CA ASN A 135 12.06 -20.43 -14.15
C ASN A 135 10.70 -19.90 -13.70
N PHE A 136 9.58 -20.53 -14.07
CA PHE A 136 8.27 -20.11 -13.53
C PHE A 136 8.12 -20.53 -12.06
N SER A 137 7.66 -19.60 -11.24
CA SER A 137 7.40 -19.82 -9.81
C SER A 137 5.94 -19.55 -9.47
N TYR A 138 5.30 -20.53 -8.84
CA TYR A 138 4.06 -20.36 -8.07
C TYR A 138 4.34 -19.83 -6.66
N ASP A 139 5.57 -20.00 -6.15
CA ASP A 139 6.00 -19.35 -4.92
C ASP A 139 6.21 -17.84 -5.16
N VAL A 140 5.92 -17.03 -4.15
CA VAL A 140 6.12 -15.57 -4.24
C VAL A 140 7.61 -15.26 -4.31
N ILE A 141 7.97 -14.41 -5.27
CA ILE A 141 9.31 -13.86 -5.40
C ILE A 141 9.35 -12.46 -4.80
N PHE A 142 10.19 -12.26 -3.78
CA PHE A 142 10.54 -10.93 -3.29
C PHE A 142 11.64 -10.36 -4.19
N SER A 143 11.31 -9.31 -4.94
CA SER A 143 12.26 -8.71 -5.88
C SER A 143 13.42 -8.06 -5.12
N LEU A 144 14.61 -8.04 -5.74
CA LEU A 144 15.76 -7.37 -5.15
C LEU A 144 15.47 -5.89 -4.86
N ASP A 145 14.79 -5.21 -5.78
CA ASP A 145 14.40 -3.80 -5.62
C ASP A 145 13.48 -3.59 -4.39
N ASN A 146 12.53 -4.50 -4.17
CA ASN A 146 11.63 -4.43 -3.01
C ASN A 146 12.36 -4.79 -1.71
N LEU A 147 13.35 -5.68 -1.76
CA LEU A 147 14.21 -5.99 -0.61
C LEU A 147 15.13 -4.83 -0.24
N VAL A 148 15.79 -4.19 -1.21
CA VAL A 148 16.60 -2.98 -1.00
C VAL A 148 15.76 -1.92 -0.29
N LYS A 149 14.57 -1.64 -0.83
CA LYS A 149 13.63 -0.69 -0.23
C LYS A 149 13.17 -1.16 1.14
N GLY A 150 12.67 -2.38 1.28
CA GLY A 150 12.10 -2.91 2.53
C GLY A 150 13.10 -2.96 3.68
N LEU A 151 14.36 -3.27 3.38
CA LEU A 151 15.46 -3.32 4.35
C LEU A 151 16.06 -1.93 4.64
N GLY A 152 15.53 -0.87 4.04
CA GLY A 152 15.99 0.51 4.25
C GLY A 152 17.39 0.78 3.70
N LEU A 153 17.80 0.03 2.68
CA LEU A 153 19.10 0.18 2.02
C LEU A 153 19.02 1.30 0.97
N LYS A 154 20.08 2.10 0.85
CA LYS A 154 20.20 3.06 -0.26
C LYS A 154 20.41 2.29 -1.56
N LYS A 155 19.56 2.56 -2.56
CA LYS A 155 19.66 1.96 -3.89
C LYS A 155 20.88 2.52 -4.61
N ASP A 156 21.73 1.65 -5.12
CA ASP A 156 22.80 1.99 -6.06
C ASP A 156 22.39 1.65 -7.49
N ASP A 157 23.14 2.18 -8.45
CA ASP A 157 22.93 1.89 -9.88
C ASP A 157 23.31 0.44 -10.25
N SER A 158 24.20 -0.18 -9.46
CA SER A 158 24.62 -1.58 -9.69
C SER A 158 23.72 -2.57 -8.95
N GLY A 159 23.09 -3.47 -9.71
CA GLY A 159 22.32 -4.59 -9.17
C GLY A 159 23.14 -5.51 -8.27
N GLU A 160 24.42 -5.73 -8.58
CA GLU A 160 25.31 -6.59 -7.79
C GLU A 160 25.63 -5.98 -6.42
N ILE A 161 25.85 -4.66 -6.36
CA ILE A 161 26.09 -3.94 -5.09
C ILE A 161 24.83 -4.01 -4.23
N ASN A 162 23.66 -3.75 -4.83
CA ASN A 162 22.38 -3.86 -4.15
C ASN A 162 22.16 -5.28 -3.59
N GLN A 163 22.45 -6.33 -4.37
CA GLN A 163 22.38 -7.71 -3.91
C GLN A 163 23.33 -7.97 -2.75
N GLY A 164 24.61 -7.57 -2.85
CA GLY A 164 25.59 -7.75 -1.77
C GLY A 164 25.14 -7.12 -0.46
N LYS A 165 24.56 -5.90 -0.51
CA LYS A 165 23.99 -5.22 0.67
C LYS A 165 22.81 -5.99 1.26
N VAL A 166 21.92 -6.52 0.41
CA VAL A 166 20.80 -7.35 0.87
C VAL A 166 21.29 -8.66 1.49
N GLU A 167 22.25 -9.34 0.87
CA GLU A 167 22.83 -10.58 1.37
C GLU A 167 23.57 -10.39 2.70
N GLU A 168 24.31 -9.29 2.85
CA GLU A 168 24.93 -8.88 4.11
C GLU A 168 23.85 -8.66 5.19
N LYS A 169 22.80 -7.88 4.87
CA LYS A 169 21.71 -7.58 5.79
C LYS A 169 20.92 -8.82 6.22
N LEU A 170 20.77 -9.80 5.33
CA LEU A 170 20.10 -11.07 5.61
C LEU A 170 21.04 -12.14 6.19
N GLY A 171 22.31 -11.80 6.41
CA GLY A 171 23.31 -12.71 7.00
C GLY A 171 23.67 -13.91 6.11
N ILE A 172 23.41 -13.86 4.80
CA ILE A 172 23.61 -14.98 3.87
C ILE A 172 25.07 -15.46 3.87
N HIS A 173 26.01 -14.51 3.92
CA HIS A 173 27.46 -14.79 3.91
C HIS A 173 28.03 -15.23 5.25
N THR A 174 27.27 -15.11 6.34
CA THR A 174 27.76 -15.46 7.68
C THR A 174 27.73 -16.96 7.96
N ARG A 175 26.98 -17.72 7.15
CA ARG A 175 26.76 -19.16 7.32
C ARG A 175 27.32 -19.94 6.14
N SER A 176 28.26 -20.84 6.40
CA SER A 176 28.92 -21.64 5.35
C SER A 176 27.95 -22.56 4.60
N ASP A 177 26.88 -23.02 5.24
CA ASP A 177 25.82 -23.82 4.60
C ASP A 177 24.91 -22.99 3.69
N TRP A 178 24.84 -21.67 3.89
CA TRP A 178 24.07 -20.74 3.06
C TRP A 178 24.86 -20.23 1.86
N THR A 179 26.16 -19.98 2.02
CA THR A 179 27.02 -19.50 0.91
C THR A 179 27.06 -20.41 -0.32
N LYS A 180 26.71 -21.70 -0.16
CA LYS A 180 26.64 -22.67 -1.27
C LYS A 180 25.31 -22.63 -2.03
N ARG A 181 24.29 -21.94 -1.49
CA ARG A 181 22.95 -21.85 -2.09
C ARG A 181 22.85 -20.62 -2.99
N VAL A 182 22.14 -20.77 -4.10
CA VAL A 182 21.80 -19.64 -4.99
C VAL A 182 20.44 -19.10 -4.58
N PHE A 183 20.43 -18.05 -3.76
CA PHE A 183 19.21 -17.40 -3.28
C PHE A 183 18.58 -16.47 -4.32
N PHE A 184 19.41 -15.71 -5.04
CA PHE A 184 18.96 -14.72 -6.01
C PHE A 184 19.15 -15.20 -7.44
N LYS A 185 18.07 -15.18 -8.22
CA LYS A 185 18.10 -15.39 -9.66
C LYS A 185 16.90 -14.77 -10.37
N HIS A 186 16.91 -14.84 -11.69
CA HIS A 186 15.77 -14.45 -12.51
C HIS A 186 14.68 -15.53 -12.48
N TRP A 187 13.48 -15.10 -12.16
CA TRP A 187 12.26 -15.91 -12.12
C TRP A 187 11.24 -15.33 -13.10
N ILE A 188 10.40 -16.21 -13.65
CA ILE A 188 9.17 -15.84 -14.32
C ILE A 188 8.06 -15.91 -13.28
N ILE A 189 7.32 -14.81 -13.13
CA ILE A 189 6.17 -14.74 -12.24
C ILE A 189 4.94 -14.32 -13.03
N PHE A 190 3.77 -14.64 -12.50
CA PHE A 190 2.53 -14.01 -12.92
C PHE A 190 2.20 -12.86 -11.97
N ASN A 191 2.17 -11.64 -12.50
CA ASN A 191 1.75 -10.47 -11.75
C ASN A 191 0.23 -10.34 -11.88
N ALA A 192 -0.51 -10.96 -10.97
CA ALA A 192 -1.96 -10.90 -10.87
C ALA A 192 -2.48 -9.46 -10.72
N ARG A 193 -1.75 -8.56 -10.07
CA ARG A 193 -2.17 -7.14 -9.96
C ARG A 193 -2.20 -6.46 -11.33
N TYR A 194 -1.27 -6.78 -12.23
CA TYR A 194 -1.22 -6.18 -13.57
C TYR A 194 -1.74 -7.10 -14.69
N GLN A 195 -2.13 -8.34 -14.36
CA GLN A 195 -2.57 -9.39 -15.29
C GLN A 195 -1.54 -9.59 -16.42
N GLU A 196 -0.28 -9.80 -16.05
CA GLU A 196 0.82 -10.00 -17.01
C GLU A 196 1.93 -10.92 -16.47
N LEU A 197 2.65 -11.56 -17.38
CA LEU A 197 3.89 -12.27 -17.05
C LEU A 197 5.06 -11.31 -16.93
N GLN A 198 5.89 -11.51 -15.91
CA GLN A 198 7.07 -10.67 -15.66
C GLN A 198 8.30 -11.52 -15.40
N VAL A 199 9.47 -10.97 -15.76
CA VAL A 199 10.77 -11.47 -15.33
C VAL A 199 11.22 -10.64 -14.13
N VAL A 200 11.45 -11.30 -13.00
CA VAL A 200 11.86 -10.66 -11.74
C VAL A 200 13.14 -11.28 -11.22
N TYR A 201 14.11 -10.45 -10.85
CA TYR A 201 15.30 -10.86 -10.13
C TYR A 201 15.05 -10.78 -8.62
N GLY A 202 15.15 -11.89 -7.89
CA GLY A 202 14.79 -11.93 -6.48
C GLY A 202 14.96 -13.28 -5.80
N ILE A 203 14.45 -13.36 -4.57
CA ILE A 203 14.47 -14.53 -3.69
C ILE A 203 13.05 -15.09 -3.52
N LYS A 204 12.92 -16.41 -3.42
CA LYS A 204 11.64 -17.08 -3.11
C LYS A 204 11.22 -16.87 -1.66
N ALA A 205 9.91 -16.90 -1.40
CA ALA A 205 9.40 -16.88 -0.03
C ALA A 205 9.87 -18.12 0.75
N GLU A 206 9.93 -19.31 0.13
CA GLU A 206 10.49 -20.52 0.77
C GLU A 206 11.94 -20.33 1.25
N ASP A 207 12.76 -19.69 0.43
CA ASP A 207 14.15 -19.38 0.78
C ASP A 207 14.21 -18.35 1.90
N LEU A 208 13.38 -17.29 1.83
CA LEU A 208 13.29 -16.28 2.88
C LEU A 208 12.85 -16.87 4.23
N ARG A 209 11.92 -17.85 4.22
CA ARG A 209 11.52 -18.61 5.43
C ARG A 209 12.69 -19.34 6.06
N THR A 210 13.54 -19.95 5.23
CA THR A 210 14.75 -20.63 5.70
C THR A 210 15.68 -19.65 6.43
N LEU A 211 15.83 -18.44 5.87
CA LEU A 211 16.68 -17.40 6.44
C LEU A 211 16.15 -16.84 7.77
N ILE A 212 14.82 -16.72 7.94
CA ILE A 212 14.22 -16.20 9.19
C ILE A 212 13.94 -17.26 10.26
N GLY A 213 14.14 -18.55 9.96
CA GLY A 213 14.02 -19.64 10.94
C GLY A 213 12.58 -19.92 11.39
N VAL A 214 11.68 -20.18 10.44
CA VAL A 214 10.23 -20.32 10.70
C VAL A 214 9.79 -21.49 11.60
N GLU A 215 10.67 -22.45 11.87
CA GLU A 215 10.36 -23.63 12.70
C GLU A 215 10.25 -23.31 14.20
N LYS A 216 10.65 -22.10 14.61
CA LYS A 216 10.73 -21.69 16.03
C LYS A 216 10.14 -20.28 16.19
N LYS A 217 9.64 -19.97 17.39
CA LYS A 217 9.33 -18.57 17.74
C LYS A 217 10.63 -17.74 17.84
N ILE A 218 10.53 -16.41 17.74
CA ILE A 218 11.72 -15.54 17.75
C ILE A 218 12.53 -15.68 19.05
N GLU A 219 11.86 -15.91 20.18
CA GLU A 219 12.48 -16.13 21.49
C GLU A 219 13.19 -17.49 21.59
N GLU A 220 12.78 -18.45 20.77
CA GLU A 220 13.30 -19.81 20.71
C GLU A 220 14.44 -19.96 19.68
N LEU A 221 14.68 -18.93 18.84
CA LEU A 221 15.78 -18.90 17.88
C LEU A 221 17.11 -18.77 18.62
N THR A 222 17.89 -19.85 18.64
CA THR A 222 19.25 -19.88 19.20
C THR A 222 20.31 -19.33 18.24
N ASP A 223 20.02 -19.32 16.94
CA ASP A 223 20.93 -18.80 15.92
C ASP A 223 20.83 -17.26 15.85
N PRO A 224 21.90 -16.52 16.21
CA PRO A 224 21.89 -15.06 16.17
C PRO A 224 21.68 -14.49 14.76
N VAL A 225 22.10 -15.22 13.72
CA VAL A 225 21.94 -14.78 12.32
C VAL A 225 20.46 -14.80 11.96
N GLN A 226 19.78 -15.93 12.17
CA GLN A 226 18.34 -16.05 11.88
C GLN A 226 17.51 -15.05 12.68
N ARG A 227 17.87 -14.80 13.95
CA ARG A 227 17.20 -13.80 14.78
C ARG A 227 17.32 -12.39 14.19
N ASN A 228 18.52 -11.98 13.79
CA ASN A 228 18.75 -10.67 13.17
C ASN A 228 18.05 -10.56 11.81
N THR A 229 18.11 -11.60 10.98
CA THR A 229 17.41 -11.64 9.70
C THR A 229 15.90 -11.51 9.89
N ARG A 230 15.32 -12.26 10.83
CA ARG A 230 13.89 -12.17 11.16
C ARG A 230 13.52 -10.76 11.64
N ALA A 231 14.32 -10.15 12.51
CA ALA A 231 14.12 -8.78 12.96
C ALA A 231 14.12 -7.76 11.80
N HIS A 232 15.02 -7.92 10.82
CA HIS A 232 15.05 -7.06 9.63
C HIS A 232 13.82 -7.26 8.74
N ILE A 233 13.35 -8.49 8.55
CA ILE A 233 12.13 -8.75 7.77
C ILE A 233 10.88 -8.24 8.47
N ILE A 234 10.76 -8.45 9.79
CA ILE A 234 9.66 -7.88 10.60
C ILE A 234 9.64 -6.35 10.45
N ASN A 235 10.80 -5.69 10.54
CA ASN A 235 10.92 -4.24 10.36
C ASN A 235 10.53 -3.76 8.95
N ALA A 236 10.63 -4.62 7.93
CA ALA A 236 10.15 -4.31 6.58
C ALA A 236 8.61 -4.34 6.47
N PHE A 237 7.90 -4.89 7.47
CA PHE A 237 6.43 -4.92 7.52
C PHE A 237 5.81 -4.05 8.62
N SER A 238 6.55 -3.67 9.66
CA SER A 238 6.07 -2.80 10.76
C SER A 238 7.18 -2.02 11.44
N MET A 239 6.79 -1.00 12.21
CA MET A 239 7.73 -0.24 13.04
C MET A 239 8.08 -1.07 14.28
N MET A 240 9.25 -1.69 14.27
CA MET A 240 9.79 -2.39 15.44
C MET A 240 11.15 -1.78 15.82
N ASN A 241 11.67 -2.17 16.98
CA ASN A 241 13.05 -1.89 17.34
C ASN A 241 14.00 -2.66 16.41
N ALA A 242 15.29 -2.32 16.45
CA ALA A 242 16.30 -2.96 15.60
C ALA A 242 16.39 -4.49 15.78
N ASP A 243 16.00 -4.99 16.95
CA ASP A 243 15.92 -6.41 17.31
C ASP A 243 14.58 -7.07 16.95
N GLY A 244 13.64 -6.33 16.36
CA GLY A 244 12.32 -6.82 15.95
C GLY A 244 11.27 -6.81 17.07
N THR A 245 11.57 -6.25 18.25
CA THR A 245 10.62 -6.10 19.36
C THR A 245 9.70 -4.88 19.19
N GLU A 246 8.51 -4.90 19.80
CA GLU A 246 7.58 -3.78 19.69
C GLU A 246 8.17 -2.49 20.29
N PRO A 247 8.00 -1.34 19.63
CA PRO A 247 8.47 -0.06 20.15
C PRO A 247 7.62 0.35 21.35
N ARG A 248 8.26 0.93 22.37
CA ARG A 248 7.54 1.49 23.52
C ARG A 248 6.99 2.86 23.17
N SER A 249 6.06 3.37 23.99
CA SER A 249 5.47 4.71 23.79
C SER A 249 6.52 5.82 23.68
N VAL A 250 7.62 5.70 24.43
CA VAL A 250 8.76 6.63 24.41
C VAL A 250 9.55 6.58 23.11
N ASP A 251 9.56 5.44 22.41
CA ASP A 251 10.29 5.24 21.17
C ASP A 251 9.57 5.92 20.00
N PHE A 252 8.25 6.18 20.09
CA PHE A 252 7.52 6.99 19.12
C PHE A 252 8.01 8.44 19.03
N HIS A 253 8.57 9.00 20.10
CA HIS A 253 9.20 10.32 20.02
C HIS A 253 10.47 10.30 19.19
N SER A 254 11.21 9.19 19.19
CA SER A 254 12.37 8.96 18.33
C SER A 254 11.97 8.73 16.86
N PHE A 255 10.73 8.28 16.61
CA PHE A 255 10.18 8.16 15.26
C PHE A 255 9.61 9.48 14.73
N ARG A 256 9.13 10.39 15.57
CA ARG A 256 8.65 11.72 15.15
C ARG A 256 9.80 12.52 14.51
N GLY A 257 9.64 12.86 13.23
CA GLY A 257 10.70 13.49 12.43
C GLY A 257 11.69 12.51 11.77
N ALA A 258 11.57 11.20 12.04
CA ALA A 258 12.32 10.14 11.34
C ALA A 258 11.51 9.47 10.22
N PHE A 259 10.28 9.94 10.00
CA PHE A 259 9.43 9.60 8.86
C PHE A 259 9.97 10.26 7.59
N THR A 260 11.12 9.77 7.14
CA THR A 260 11.73 10.12 5.86
C THR A 260 10.76 9.85 4.70
N PRO A 261 10.93 10.48 3.54
CA PRO A 261 10.16 10.14 2.33
C PRO A 261 10.21 8.63 2.00
N GLU A 262 11.27 7.93 2.43
CA GLU A 262 11.44 6.48 2.28
C GLU A 262 10.73 5.65 3.35
N PHE A 263 10.28 6.24 4.46
CA PHE A 263 9.71 5.55 5.61
C PHE A 263 8.46 4.72 5.27
N TYR A 264 7.56 5.30 4.48
CA TYR A 264 6.37 4.63 3.99
C TYR A 264 6.66 3.61 2.88
N PRO A 265 7.38 3.99 1.81
CA PRO A 265 7.80 3.05 0.77
C PRO A 265 8.49 1.79 1.32
N ARG A 266 9.34 1.91 2.35
CA ARG A 266 10.00 0.78 3.02
C ARG A 266 8.98 -0.27 3.48
N ARG A 267 7.95 0.16 4.22
CA ARG A 267 6.98 -0.73 4.87
C ARG A 267 5.98 -1.38 3.91
N PHE A 268 5.88 -0.87 2.69
CA PHE A 268 5.02 -1.42 1.64
C PHE A 268 5.77 -2.25 0.62
N ALA A 269 7.09 -2.05 0.47
CA ALA A 269 7.86 -2.66 -0.61
C ALA A 269 7.76 -4.20 -0.64
N LEU A 270 7.92 -4.88 0.50
CA LEU A 270 7.78 -6.35 0.52
C LEU A 270 6.33 -6.80 0.37
N LYS A 271 5.38 -5.97 0.80
CA LYS A 271 3.95 -6.26 0.62
C LYS A 271 3.58 -6.17 -0.86
N ASP A 272 4.13 -5.23 -1.61
CA ASP A 272 3.92 -5.14 -3.06
C ASP A 272 4.28 -6.46 -3.77
N SER A 273 5.42 -7.09 -3.43
CA SER A 273 5.78 -8.40 -3.97
C SER A 273 4.73 -9.48 -3.68
N LEU A 274 4.10 -9.44 -2.50
CA LEU A 274 3.03 -10.38 -2.14
C LEU A 274 1.77 -10.13 -2.98
N TYR A 275 1.21 -8.92 -2.96
CA TYR A 275 -0.07 -8.66 -3.64
C TYR A 275 0.02 -8.67 -5.16
N GLU A 276 1.17 -8.30 -5.72
CA GLU A 276 1.40 -8.38 -7.15
C GLU A 276 1.23 -9.82 -7.65
N GLN A 277 1.64 -10.81 -6.86
CA GLN A 277 1.57 -12.23 -7.24
C GLN A 277 0.33 -12.93 -6.67
N ARG A 278 -0.23 -12.44 -5.55
CA ARG A 278 -1.29 -13.10 -4.78
C ARG A 278 -2.37 -12.10 -4.37
N LEU A 279 -3.29 -11.81 -5.29
CA LEU A 279 -4.43 -10.91 -5.03
C LEU A 279 -5.39 -11.44 -3.96
N ASP A 280 -5.46 -12.75 -3.75
CA ASP A 280 -6.24 -13.37 -2.67
C ASP A 280 -5.76 -12.93 -1.26
N LEU A 281 -4.48 -12.57 -1.11
CA LEU A 281 -3.98 -12.00 0.14
C LEU A 281 -4.56 -10.62 0.43
N LEU A 282 -5.02 -9.88 -0.59
CA LEU A 282 -5.70 -8.62 -0.41
C LEU A 282 -7.08 -8.82 0.23
N ALA A 283 -7.84 -9.81 -0.24
CA ALA A 283 -9.10 -10.20 0.40
C ALA A 283 -8.86 -10.68 1.83
N TYR A 284 -7.81 -11.45 2.07
CA TYR A 284 -7.48 -11.89 3.44
C TYR A 284 -7.16 -10.72 4.37
N LEU A 285 -6.39 -9.76 3.89
CA LEU A 285 -6.07 -8.55 4.65
C LEU A 285 -7.34 -7.75 4.96
N LEU A 286 -8.20 -7.55 3.96
CA LEU A 286 -9.46 -6.86 4.14
C LEU A 286 -10.33 -7.57 5.19
N PHE A 287 -10.47 -8.90 5.09
CA PHE A 287 -11.16 -9.69 6.10
C PHE A 287 -10.57 -9.47 7.50
N HIS A 288 -9.24 -9.61 7.64
CA HIS A 288 -8.55 -9.45 8.92
C HIS A 288 -8.83 -8.07 9.56
N VAL A 289 -8.87 -7.03 8.74
CA VAL A 289 -9.15 -5.66 9.18
C VAL A 289 -10.59 -5.51 9.64
N LEU A 290 -11.54 -5.97 8.84
CA LEU A 290 -12.96 -5.89 9.16
C LEU A 290 -13.28 -6.71 10.41
N ASP A 291 -12.68 -7.90 10.55
CA ASP A 291 -12.83 -8.75 11.73
C ASP A 291 -12.30 -8.05 12.99
N ARG A 292 -11.10 -7.46 12.91
CA ARG A 292 -10.54 -6.67 14.01
C ARG A 292 -11.46 -5.50 14.40
N TYR A 293 -11.99 -4.77 13.42
CA TYR A 293 -12.88 -3.63 13.66
C TYR A 293 -14.23 -4.05 14.25
N SER A 294 -14.76 -5.20 13.84
CA SER A 294 -15.97 -5.77 14.42
C SER A 294 -15.81 -6.16 15.90
N LYS A 295 -14.57 -6.44 16.33
CA LYS A 295 -14.20 -6.87 17.69
C LYS A 295 -13.74 -5.71 18.58
N CYS A 296 -13.62 -4.49 18.06
CA CYS A 296 -13.35 -3.31 18.86
C CYS A 296 -14.46 -3.10 19.91
N SER A 297 -14.14 -2.36 20.97
CA SER A 297 -15.11 -1.96 21.99
C SER A 297 -15.10 -0.43 22.13
N PRO A 298 -16.14 0.28 21.64
CA PRO A 298 -17.29 -0.24 20.90
C PRO A 298 -16.90 -0.77 19.51
N ALA A 299 -17.72 -1.70 18.98
CA ALA A 299 -17.51 -2.24 17.64
C ALA A 299 -17.69 -1.13 16.60
N ILE A 300 -16.78 -1.08 15.63
CA ILE A 300 -16.87 -0.16 14.50
C ILE A 300 -17.98 -0.68 13.59
N LYS A 301 -18.83 0.23 13.10
CA LYS A 301 -19.95 -0.12 12.22
C LYS A 301 -19.69 0.27 10.77
N TYR A 302 -18.90 1.31 10.55
CA TYR A 302 -18.53 1.78 9.24
C TYR A 302 -17.03 2.11 9.17
N CYS A 303 -16.39 1.81 8.04
CA CYS A 303 -15.03 2.24 7.80
C CYS A 303 -14.78 2.62 6.35
N GLU A 304 -13.91 3.61 6.15
CA GLU A 304 -13.42 4.01 4.84
C GLU A 304 -11.95 3.63 4.71
N ILE A 305 -11.66 2.89 3.64
CA ILE A 305 -10.36 2.30 3.40
C ILE A 305 -9.73 3.00 2.20
N SER A 306 -8.61 3.67 2.41
CA SER A 306 -7.84 4.27 1.33
C SER A 306 -7.13 3.18 0.52
N VAL A 307 -7.37 3.20 -0.80
CA VAL A 307 -6.79 2.29 -1.79
C VAL A 307 -6.25 3.12 -2.94
N GLY A 308 -5.06 2.81 -3.44
CA GLY A 308 -4.46 3.57 -4.54
C GLY A 308 -5.40 3.68 -5.74
N CYS A 309 -5.53 4.87 -6.32
CA CYS A 309 -6.42 5.11 -7.46
C CYS A 309 -6.14 4.17 -8.65
N ASP A 310 -4.86 3.79 -8.81
CA ASP A 310 -4.42 2.83 -9.81
C ASP A 310 -4.99 1.42 -9.62
N ASP A 311 -5.23 1.00 -8.37
CA ASP A 311 -5.85 -0.30 -8.09
C ASP A 311 -7.37 -0.24 -8.27
N LEU A 312 -8.00 0.85 -7.86
CA LEU A 312 -9.45 1.01 -8.04
C LEU A 312 -9.89 1.09 -9.50
N ARG A 313 -9.00 1.48 -10.43
CA ARG A 313 -9.28 1.43 -11.88
C ARG A 313 -9.12 0.04 -12.50
N ARG A 314 -8.61 -0.95 -11.76
CA ARG A 314 -8.41 -2.33 -12.24
C ARG A 314 -9.61 -3.17 -11.82
N ALA A 315 -10.46 -3.53 -12.78
CA ALA A 315 -11.69 -4.28 -12.51
C ALA A 315 -11.46 -5.54 -11.66
N TRP A 316 -10.38 -6.29 -11.92
CA TRP A 316 -10.04 -7.48 -11.14
C TRP A 316 -9.58 -7.20 -9.71
N VAL A 317 -8.86 -6.10 -9.45
CA VAL A 317 -8.50 -5.72 -8.07
C VAL A 317 -9.75 -5.23 -7.34
N PHE A 318 -10.59 -4.46 -8.04
CA PHE A 318 -11.86 -3.98 -7.51
C PHE A 318 -12.79 -5.15 -7.12
N ASP A 319 -12.92 -6.17 -7.98
CA ASP A 319 -13.72 -7.38 -7.71
C ASP A 319 -13.29 -8.11 -6.42
N VAL A 320 -11.98 -8.19 -6.17
CA VAL A 320 -11.40 -8.73 -4.92
C VAL A 320 -11.75 -7.86 -3.70
N LEU A 321 -11.66 -6.54 -3.86
CA LEU A 321 -11.93 -5.58 -2.78
C LEU A 321 -13.41 -5.53 -2.38
N THR A 322 -14.33 -5.77 -3.31
CA THR A 322 -15.78 -5.71 -3.05
C THR A 322 -16.36 -7.04 -2.59
N THR A 323 -15.54 -8.08 -2.38
CA THR A 323 -16.12 -9.42 -2.20
C THR A 323 -16.86 -9.62 -0.88
N PHE A 324 -16.47 -8.93 0.19
CA PHE A 324 -17.24 -8.99 1.42
C PHE A 324 -18.41 -7.99 1.34
N SER A 325 -19.18 -8.02 0.26
CA SER A 325 -20.39 -7.21 0.20
C SER A 325 -21.55 -7.91 0.90
N HIS A 326 -22.29 -7.14 1.69
CA HIS A 326 -23.60 -7.57 2.16
C HIS A 326 -24.64 -7.67 1.06
N GLU A 327 -24.56 -6.78 0.07
CA GLU A 327 -25.59 -6.62 -0.94
C GLU A 327 -25.31 -7.58 -2.10
N PRO A 328 -26.25 -8.51 -2.41
CA PRO A 328 -26.04 -9.53 -3.44
C PRO A 328 -25.69 -8.98 -4.83
N LYS A 329 -26.18 -7.79 -5.17
CA LYS A 329 -25.89 -7.12 -6.45
C LYS A 329 -24.43 -6.67 -6.62
N TYR A 330 -23.66 -6.57 -5.53
CA TYR A 330 -22.25 -6.17 -5.57
C TYR A 330 -21.29 -7.35 -5.45
N ARG A 331 -21.84 -8.58 -5.40
CA ARG A 331 -21.04 -9.79 -5.30
C ARG A 331 -20.33 -10.01 -6.62
N GLY A 332 -19.02 -9.82 -6.58
CA GLY A 332 -18.12 -10.02 -7.70
C GLY A 332 -17.91 -11.48 -8.02
N SER A 333 -17.25 -11.74 -9.15
CA SER A 333 -16.90 -13.11 -9.55
C SER A 333 -15.94 -13.80 -8.60
N PHE A 334 -15.14 -13.00 -7.88
CA PHE A 334 -14.23 -13.50 -6.87
C PHE A 334 -15.00 -14.25 -5.78
N GLU A 335 -16.24 -13.87 -5.43
CA GLU A 335 -17.07 -14.58 -4.42
C GLU A 335 -17.29 -16.05 -4.78
N ASP A 336 -17.52 -16.35 -6.06
CA ASP A 336 -17.72 -17.73 -6.50
C ASP A 336 -16.44 -18.56 -6.26
N LEU A 337 -15.27 -17.90 -6.29
CA LEU A 337 -14.00 -18.50 -5.93
C LEU A 337 -13.79 -18.61 -4.41
N PHE A 338 -14.44 -17.81 -3.55
CA PHE A 338 -14.24 -17.85 -2.08
C PHE A 338 -14.46 -19.23 -1.49
N ASN A 339 -15.44 -19.97 -2.00
CA ASN A 339 -15.74 -21.30 -1.51
C ASN A 339 -14.56 -22.28 -1.71
N ASN A 340 -13.62 -21.94 -2.59
CA ASN A 340 -12.40 -22.70 -2.83
C ASN A 340 -11.25 -22.33 -1.90
N PHE A 341 -11.35 -21.28 -1.07
CA PHE A 341 -10.27 -20.87 -0.16
C PHE A 341 -10.57 -21.32 1.28
N PRO A 342 -10.13 -22.52 1.71
CA PRO A 342 -10.51 -23.08 3.02
C PRO A 342 -9.97 -22.29 4.21
N TRP A 343 -8.96 -21.44 4.00
CA TRP A 343 -8.37 -20.59 5.03
C TRP A 343 -8.98 -19.18 5.06
N LEU A 344 -9.75 -18.79 4.05
CA LEU A 344 -10.64 -17.63 4.16
C LEU A 344 -11.86 -18.07 4.97
N PRO A 345 -12.12 -17.46 6.13
CA PRO A 345 -13.30 -17.81 6.90
C PRO A 345 -14.56 -17.67 6.04
N THR A 346 -15.41 -18.69 6.11
CA THR A 346 -16.61 -18.82 5.29
C THR A 346 -17.61 -17.69 5.60
N ARG A 347 -18.68 -17.59 4.78
CA ARG A 347 -19.81 -16.65 4.84
C ARG A 347 -20.44 -16.40 6.24
N GLN A 348 -20.03 -17.09 7.30
CA GLN A 348 -20.41 -16.83 8.68
C GLN A 348 -19.72 -15.59 9.30
N PHE A 349 -18.90 -14.86 8.55
CA PHE A 349 -18.64 -13.48 8.92
C PHE A 349 -19.96 -12.72 8.83
N GLU A 350 -20.70 -12.69 9.95
CA GLU A 350 -21.73 -11.68 10.20
C GLU A 350 -21.00 -10.36 10.13
N GLN A 351 -20.91 -9.81 8.93
CA GLN A 351 -20.24 -8.55 8.73
C GLN A 351 -20.98 -7.51 9.57
N ARG A 352 -20.32 -7.06 10.62
CA ARG A 352 -20.82 -5.99 11.49
C ARG A 352 -20.29 -4.63 11.06
N VAL A 353 -19.37 -4.62 10.09
CA VAL A 353 -18.66 -3.46 9.58
C VAL A 353 -19.02 -3.28 8.11
N ILE A 354 -19.75 -2.20 7.80
CA ILE A 354 -19.90 -1.69 6.45
C ILE A 354 -18.58 -1.04 6.07
N TYR A 355 -18.06 -1.29 4.87
CA TYR A 355 -16.84 -0.63 4.42
C TYR A 355 -16.99 -0.02 3.04
N ARG A 356 -16.25 1.06 2.83
CA ARG A 356 -16.17 1.82 1.57
C ARG A 356 -14.73 2.21 1.30
N PHE A 357 -14.47 2.72 0.11
CA PHE A 357 -13.13 3.05 -0.35
C PHE A 357 -12.96 4.53 -0.64
N LEU A 358 -11.76 5.03 -0.36
CA LEU A 358 -11.28 6.31 -0.85
C LEU A 358 -10.20 6.07 -1.90
N ALA A 359 -10.30 6.75 -3.04
CA ALA A 359 -9.30 6.68 -4.09
C ALA A 359 -8.06 7.49 -3.69
N GLY A 360 -7.00 6.78 -3.31
CA GLY A 360 -5.72 7.31 -2.86
C GLY A 360 -4.90 7.87 -4.02
N PHE A 361 -4.71 9.18 -4.03
CA PHE A 361 -3.80 9.91 -4.90
C PHE A 361 -2.51 10.19 -4.15
N ARG A 362 -1.39 9.75 -4.71
CA ARG A 362 -0.07 10.07 -4.15
C ARG A 362 0.25 11.55 -4.38
N ARG A 363 0.75 12.22 -3.35
CA ARG A 363 1.49 13.47 -3.44
C ARG A 363 2.75 13.19 -4.26
N SER A 364 2.80 13.73 -5.46
CA SER A 364 3.99 13.76 -6.29
C SER A 364 4.04 15.13 -6.93
N ILE A 365 5.18 15.79 -6.84
CA ILE A 365 5.44 17.01 -7.60
C ILE A 365 6.59 16.66 -8.52
N PRO A 366 6.48 16.84 -9.84
CA PRO A 366 7.68 16.91 -10.65
C PRO A 366 8.59 17.99 -10.04
N PRO A 367 9.91 17.73 -9.91
CA PRO A 367 10.82 18.69 -9.31
C PRO A 367 10.58 20.07 -9.93
N ILE A 368 10.19 21.06 -9.11
CA ILE A 368 9.79 22.41 -9.57
C ILE A 368 10.92 23.05 -10.40
N ILE A 369 12.14 22.61 -10.12
CA ILE A 369 13.37 22.79 -10.85
C ILE A 369 14.04 21.40 -10.83
N ASP A 370 14.52 20.88 -11.96
CA ASP A 370 15.12 19.52 -12.16
C ASP A 370 16.23 19.10 -11.15
N ALA A 371 16.57 19.96 -10.18
CA ALA A 371 17.65 19.79 -9.23
C ALA A 371 17.21 19.49 -7.77
N TYR A 372 15.93 19.58 -7.41
CA TYR A 372 15.53 19.49 -5.99
C TYR A 372 15.12 18.07 -5.57
N SER A 373 15.94 17.45 -4.71
CA SER A 373 15.60 16.32 -3.84
C SER A 373 14.52 16.70 -2.80
N ALA A 374 13.95 15.70 -2.11
CA ALA A 374 12.95 15.94 -1.07
C ALA A 374 13.49 16.85 0.06
N ASP A 375 14.76 16.67 0.45
CA ASP A 375 15.42 17.52 1.45
C ASP A 375 15.53 18.98 0.98
N GLU A 376 15.80 19.19 -0.31
CA GLU A 376 15.86 20.54 -0.88
C GLU A 376 14.46 21.15 -1.04
N ALA A 377 13.41 20.35 -1.27
CA ALA A 377 12.03 20.82 -1.26
C ALA A 377 11.63 21.33 0.14
N VAL A 378 12.05 20.63 1.20
CA VAL A 378 11.86 21.08 2.59
C VAL A 378 12.62 22.38 2.86
N ALA A 379 13.87 22.48 2.40
CA ALA A 379 14.66 23.71 2.51
C ALA A 379 13.98 24.87 1.77
N PHE A 380 13.50 24.64 0.56
CA PHE A 380 12.77 25.62 -0.25
C PHE A 380 11.50 26.14 0.45
N LEU A 381 10.70 25.26 1.05
CA LEU A 381 9.51 25.67 1.80
C LEU A 381 9.88 26.47 3.06
N SER A 382 11.00 26.14 3.69
CA SER A 382 11.51 26.79 4.90
C SER A 382 12.05 28.18 4.61
N GLU A 383 12.81 28.32 3.52
CA GLU A 383 13.55 29.54 3.19
C GLU A 383 12.70 30.52 2.36
N LEU A 384 11.81 30.01 1.50
CA LEU A 384 11.05 30.81 0.52
C LEU A 384 9.53 30.51 0.51
N PRO A 385 8.83 30.59 1.66
CA PRO A 385 7.41 30.22 1.74
C PRO A 385 6.50 31.09 0.84
N HIS A 386 6.85 32.36 0.65
CA HIS A 386 6.11 33.27 -0.24
C HIS A 386 6.17 32.82 -1.70
N TYR A 387 7.32 32.29 -2.14
CA TYR A 387 7.48 31.80 -3.50
C TYR A 387 6.75 30.47 -3.69
N ALA A 388 6.78 29.57 -2.70
CA ALA A 388 5.95 28.35 -2.71
C ALA A 388 4.45 28.65 -2.83
N ILE A 389 3.94 29.62 -2.05
CA ILE A 389 2.56 30.10 -2.15
C ILE A 389 2.28 30.67 -3.56
N HIS A 390 3.18 31.49 -4.09
CA HIS A 390 3.02 32.07 -5.43
C HIS A 390 2.99 30.99 -6.52
N VAL A 391 3.85 29.97 -6.43
CA VAL A 391 3.85 28.80 -7.33
C VAL A 391 2.50 28.07 -7.25
N MET A 392 1.99 27.79 -6.04
CA MET A 392 0.67 27.17 -5.87
C MET A 392 -0.44 28.02 -6.51
N LEU A 393 -0.49 29.32 -6.21
CA LEU A 393 -1.51 30.22 -6.76
C LEU A 393 -1.44 30.30 -8.29
N ARG A 394 -0.24 30.27 -8.88
CA ARG A 394 -0.05 30.19 -10.33
C ARG A 394 -0.63 28.90 -10.90
N GLU A 395 -0.36 27.74 -10.29
CA GLU A 395 -0.90 26.45 -10.74
C GLU A 395 -2.43 26.40 -10.62
N LEU A 396 -3.01 26.97 -9.55
CA LEU A 396 -4.45 27.11 -9.39
C LEU A 396 -5.06 28.04 -10.45
N TYR A 397 -4.41 29.17 -10.74
CA TYR A 397 -4.84 30.06 -11.82
C TYR A 397 -4.82 29.33 -13.18
N LEU A 398 -3.74 28.57 -13.48
CA LEU A 398 -3.65 27.80 -14.72
C LEU A 398 -4.79 26.77 -14.80
N SER A 399 -4.97 25.95 -13.76
CA SER A 399 -6.02 24.94 -13.70
C SER A 399 -7.43 25.53 -13.84
N ASN A 400 -7.75 26.62 -13.12
CA ASN A 400 -9.04 27.30 -13.22
C ASN A 400 -9.33 27.87 -14.62
N ASN A 401 -8.29 28.21 -15.38
CA ASN A 401 -8.41 28.65 -16.77
C ASN A 401 -8.26 27.49 -17.77
N LYS A 402 -8.36 26.23 -17.31
CA LYS A 402 -8.24 25.00 -18.11
C LYS A 402 -6.92 24.94 -18.90
N ARG A 403 -5.85 25.48 -18.31
CA ARG A 403 -4.49 25.44 -18.86
C ARG A 403 -3.69 24.32 -18.18
N PRO A 404 -2.75 23.68 -18.89
CA PRO A 404 -1.91 22.65 -18.31
C PRO A 404 -1.19 23.14 -17.05
N THR A 405 -1.29 22.34 -15.99
CA THR A 405 -0.50 22.50 -14.77
C THR A 405 0.78 21.70 -14.91
N ILE A 406 1.86 22.18 -14.29
CA ILE A 406 3.11 21.42 -14.20
C ILE A 406 3.06 20.55 -12.96
N ILE A 407 2.66 21.14 -11.84
CA ILE A 407 2.71 20.48 -10.52
C ILE A 407 1.67 19.38 -10.40
N PHE A 408 0.45 19.62 -10.87
CA PHE A 408 -0.65 18.66 -10.76
C PHE A 408 -0.77 17.73 -11.98
N LYS A 409 0.17 17.80 -12.93
CA LYS A 409 0.08 17.07 -14.20
C LYS A 409 -0.15 15.58 -14.03
N GLU A 410 0.61 14.94 -13.14
CA GLU A 410 0.52 13.50 -12.91
C GLU A 410 -0.82 13.12 -12.24
N GLN A 411 -1.25 13.88 -11.22
CA GLN A 411 -2.52 13.63 -10.54
C GLN A 411 -3.72 13.86 -11.46
N VAL A 412 -3.69 14.91 -12.26
CA VAL A 412 -4.73 15.19 -13.26
C VAL A 412 -4.77 14.05 -14.29
N GLN A 413 -3.63 13.57 -14.78
CA GLN A 413 -3.62 12.42 -15.69
C GLN A 413 -4.22 11.17 -15.03
N LYS A 414 -3.82 10.86 -13.80
CA LYS A 414 -4.40 9.73 -13.04
C LYS A 414 -5.91 9.86 -12.84
N LEU A 415 -6.40 11.08 -12.59
CA LEU A 415 -7.82 11.36 -12.49
C LEU A 415 -8.54 11.07 -13.80
N GLN A 416 -7.98 11.49 -14.94
CA GLN A 416 -8.56 11.20 -16.25
C GLN A 416 -8.57 9.70 -16.55
N ASP A 417 -7.47 9.00 -16.26
CA ASP A 417 -7.38 7.55 -16.43
C ASP A 417 -8.42 6.83 -15.56
N MET A 418 -8.64 7.32 -14.33
CA MET A 418 -9.68 6.81 -13.43
C MET A 418 -11.08 7.07 -13.99
N LYS A 419 -11.38 8.28 -14.49
CA LYS A 419 -12.68 8.59 -15.14
C LYS A 419 -13.02 7.61 -16.25
N VAL A 420 -12.05 7.29 -17.12
CA VAL A 420 -12.22 6.32 -18.20
C VAL A 420 -12.49 4.90 -17.69
N ALA A 421 -11.88 4.53 -16.57
CA ALA A 421 -12.05 3.20 -15.99
C ALA A 421 -13.37 3.05 -15.22
N ILE A 422 -13.82 4.10 -14.53
CA ILE A 422 -15.04 4.10 -13.71
C ILE A 422 -16.26 3.66 -14.51
N ASP A 423 -16.39 4.13 -15.76
CA ASP A 423 -17.53 3.78 -16.62
C ASP A 423 -17.62 2.28 -16.95
N LYS A 424 -16.52 1.53 -16.74
CA LYS A 424 -16.44 0.07 -16.95
C LYS A 424 -16.60 -0.73 -15.66
N ILE A 425 -16.67 -0.06 -14.51
CA ILE A 425 -16.76 -0.71 -13.20
C ILE A 425 -18.19 -0.50 -12.68
N PRO A 426 -19.04 -1.54 -12.73
CA PRO A 426 -20.38 -1.46 -12.18
C PRO A 426 -20.34 -1.04 -10.71
N HIS A 427 -21.26 -0.17 -10.31
CA HIS A 427 -21.43 0.24 -8.91
C HIS A 427 -20.20 0.92 -8.30
N PHE A 428 -19.31 1.51 -9.11
CA PHE A 428 -18.12 2.20 -8.61
C PHE A 428 -18.45 3.21 -7.49
N TYR A 429 -19.45 4.07 -7.70
CA TYR A 429 -19.84 5.11 -6.73
C TYR A 429 -20.57 4.57 -5.49
N ASP A 430 -21.01 3.32 -5.51
CA ASP A 430 -21.58 2.66 -4.34
C ASP A 430 -20.46 2.23 -3.37
N TRP A 431 -19.25 1.98 -3.90
CA TRP A 431 -18.08 1.51 -3.16
C TRP A 431 -17.06 2.60 -2.88
N VAL A 432 -16.78 3.46 -3.86
CA VAL A 432 -15.82 4.55 -3.75
C VAL A 432 -16.55 5.82 -3.38
N VAL A 433 -16.35 6.28 -2.15
CA VAL A 433 -17.09 7.38 -1.53
C VAL A 433 -16.26 8.67 -1.44
N GLY A 434 -15.07 8.70 -2.02
CA GLY A 434 -14.26 9.91 -2.05
C GLY A 434 -12.86 9.72 -2.59
N LEU A 435 -12.09 10.80 -2.53
CA LEU A 435 -10.67 10.81 -2.86
C LEU A 435 -9.84 11.02 -1.58
N ASP A 436 -8.67 10.41 -1.51
CA ASP A 436 -7.72 10.60 -0.41
C ASP A 436 -6.36 11.07 -0.96
N LEU A 437 -5.85 12.20 -0.49
CA LEU A 437 -4.52 12.68 -0.86
C LEU A 437 -3.50 12.19 0.17
N CYS A 438 -2.60 11.30 -0.23
CA CYS A 438 -1.64 10.65 0.66
C CYS A 438 -0.19 10.77 0.16
N GLY A 439 0.79 10.61 1.03
CA GLY A 439 2.22 10.66 0.67
C GLY A 439 3.01 11.63 1.54
N ASP A 440 4.27 11.88 1.15
CA ASP A 440 5.16 12.76 1.89
C ASP A 440 4.66 14.21 1.86
N GLU A 441 4.17 14.69 2.98
CA GLU A 441 3.65 16.05 3.14
C GLU A 441 4.77 17.08 2.95
N LEU A 442 5.92 16.87 3.62
CA LEU A 442 7.01 17.84 3.68
C LEU A 442 7.69 18.04 2.32
N GLY A 443 8.00 16.95 1.60
CA GLY A 443 8.58 17.03 0.27
C GLY A 443 7.56 17.44 -0.81
N HIS A 444 6.27 17.22 -0.57
CA HIS A 444 5.21 17.47 -1.54
C HIS A 444 3.99 18.21 -0.97
N PRO A 445 4.11 19.53 -0.73
CA PRO A 445 3.14 20.27 0.05
C PRO A 445 1.82 20.55 -0.67
N TYR A 446 1.83 20.61 -2.00
CA TYR A 446 0.67 21.07 -2.75
C TYR A 446 -0.44 20.03 -2.82
N CYS A 447 -1.67 20.50 -2.65
CA CYS A 447 -2.88 19.69 -2.72
C CYS A 447 -3.49 19.75 -4.12
N ALA A 448 -3.38 18.66 -4.89
CA ALA A 448 -3.96 18.58 -6.23
C ALA A 448 -5.49 18.65 -6.25
N PHE A 449 -6.16 18.42 -5.12
CA PHE A 449 -7.62 18.47 -5.04
C PHE A 449 -8.20 19.88 -5.20
N LEU A 450 -7.35 20.91 -5.12
CA LEU A 450 -7.72 22.29 -5.42
C LEU A 450 -7.73 22.60 -6.93
N ALA A 451 -7.22 21.70 -7.78
CA ALA A 451 -7.29 21.85 -9.22
C ALA A 451 -8.74 21.73 -9.73
N HIS A 452 -9.08 22.53 -10.73
CA HIS A 452 -10.39 22.58 -11.39
C HIS A 452 -10.87 21.19 -11.82
N GLU A 453 -9.98 20.34 -12.33
CA GLU A 453 -10.31 18.98 -12.75
C GLU A 453 -10.80 18.11 -11.59
N PHE A 454 -10.16 18.21 -10.42
CA PHE A 454 -10.57 17.47 -9.22
C PHE A 454 -11.88 18.02 -8.66
N ILE A 455 -12.03 19.35 -8.59
CA ILE A 455 -13.27 19.99 -8.13
C ILE A 455 -14.45 19.58 -9.02
N GLY A 456 -14.27 19.66 -10.35
CA GLY A 456 -15.28 19.25 -11.32
C GLY A 456 -15.64 17.77 -11.18
N PHE A 457 -14.64 16.90 -11.05
CA PHE A 457 -14.88 15.47 -10.82
C PHE A 457 -15.67 15.20 -9.53
N VAL A 458 -15.37 15.88 -8.42
CA VAL A 458 -16.11 15.70 -7.15
C VAL A 458 -17.56 16.20 -7.29
N GLN A 459 -17.78 17.31 -7.99
CA GLN A 459 -19.14 17.80 -8.27
C GLN A 459 -19.95 16.80 -9.08
N GLU A 460 -19.38 16.28 -10.19
CA GLU A 460 -19.99 15.22 -11.01
C GLU A 460 -20.23 13.93 -10.19
N SER A 461 -19.28 13.56 -9.32
CA SER A 461 -19.39 12.37 -8.48
C SER A 461 -20.51 12.49 -7.45
N ARG A 462 -20.78 13.71 -6.95
CA ARG A 462 -21.86 13.98 -5.99
C ARG A 462 -23.25 13.84 -6.58
N GLU A 463 -23.39 13.97 -7.90
CA GLU A 463 -24.64 13.66 -8.60
C GLU A 463 -24.98 12.17 -8.55
N LYS A 464 -23.96 11.30 -8.47
CA LYS A 464 -24.10 9.84 -8.38
C LYS A 464 -24.10 9.34 -6.94
N ASN A 465 -23.33 9.97 -6.06
CA ASN A 465 -23.27 9.69 -4.63
C ASN A 465 -23.15 11.00 -3.83
N PRO A 466 -24.24 11.49 -3.20
CA PRO A 466 -24.24 12.78 -2.47
C PRO A 466 -23.19 12.89 -1.36
N ASN A 467 -22.72 11.74 -0.84
CA ASN A 467 -21.72 11.69 0.22
C ASN A 467 -20.28 11.68 -0.33
N PHE A 468 -20.08 11.79 -1.66
CA PHE A 468 -18.75 11.73 -2.25
C PHE A 468 -17.85 12.87 -1.73
N GLY A 469 -16.77 12.49 -1.05
CA GLY A 469 -15.93 13.36 -0.24
C GLY A 469 -14.51 13.55 -0.77
N LEU A 470 -13.79 14.44 -0.07
CA LEU A 470 -12.36 14.63 -0.21
C LEU A 470 -11.72 14.47 1.17
N ARG A 471 -10.64 13.71 1.24
CA ARG A 471 -9.82 13.52 2.42
C ARG A 471 -8.38 13.92 2.10
N ILE A 472 -7.75 14.65 3.01
CA ILE A 472 -6.34 14.99 2.89
C ILE A 472 -5.63 14.34 4.07
N HIS A 473 -4.69 13.44 3.79
CA HIS A 473 -3.74 12.99 4.79
C HIS A 473 -2.80 14.16 5.12
N ALA A 474 -2.82 14.55 6.39
CA ALA A 474 -2.12 15.70 6.92
C ALA A 474 -1.70 15.45 8.38
N GLY A 475 -0.60 16.09 8.80
CA GLY A 475 -0.17 16.16 10.19
C GLY A 475 0.71 15.01 10.65
N GLU A 476 1.20 14.17 9.75
CA GLU A 476 2.05 13.04 10.13
C GLU A 476 3.52 13.44 10.30
N ASN A 477 4.04 14.22 9.36
CA ASN A 477 5.45 14.63 9.33
C ASN A 477 5.65 16.09 9.73
N VAL A 478 4.58 16.81 10.07
CA VAL A 478 4.65 18.23 10.39
C VAL A 478 5.08 18.40 11.85
N PRO A 479 6.29 18.91 12.13
CA PRO A 479 6.72 19.12 13.50
C PRO A 479 5.79 20.12 14.19
N PHE A 480 5.54 19.92 15.48
CA PHE A 480 4.90 20.95 16.30
C PHE A 480 5.85 22.14 16.41
N VAL A 481 5.61 23.18 15.64
CA VAL A 481 6.43 24.40 15.67
C VAL A 481 5.69 25.47 16.45
N ARG A 482 6.37 26.05 17.45
CA ARG A 482 5.83 27.16 18.21
C ARG A 482 5.61 28.38 17.29
N PRO A 483 4.52 29.15 17.45
CA PRO A 483 4.18 30.28 16.57
C PRO A 483 5.30 31.30 16.35
N GLU A 484 6.19 31.44 17.33
CA GLU A 484 7.29 32.41 17.32
C GLU A 484 8.50 31.94 16.50
N LEU A 485 8.56 30.65 16.14
CA LEU A 485 9.68 30.06 15.42
C LEU A 485 9.45 30.11 13.90
N PRO A 486 10.51 30.32 13.09
CA PRO A 486 10.39 30.34 11.63
C PRO A 486 9.69 29.12 11.02
N GLY A 487 9.83 27.93 11.60
CA GLY A 487 9.14 26.71 11.13
C GLY A 487 7.61 26.74 11.27
N TYR A 488 7.04 27.68 12.04
CA TYR A 488 5.59 27.91 12.04
C TYR A 488 5.12 28.48 10.70
N ARG A 489 5.99 29.19 9.97
CA ARG A 489 5.69 29.63 8.60
C ARG A 489 5.57 28.44 7.65
N LEU A 490 6.28 27.34 7.92
CA LEU A 490 6.13 26.07 7.20
C LEU A 490 4.75 25.46 7.46
N PHE A 491 4.33 25.43 8.73
CA PHE A 491 3.01 24.97 9.14
C PHE A 491 1.87 25.80 8.54
N VAL A 492 2.07 27.12 8.38
CA VAL A 492 1.08 28.03 7.76
C VAL A 492 1.09 27.95 6.23
N ALA A 493 2.21 27.58 5.60
CA ALA A 493 2.32 27.41 4.16
C ALA A 493 1.76 26.06 3.67
N HIS A 494 1.79 25.05 4.54
CA HIS A 494 1.07 23.79 4.39
C HIS A 494 -0.44 23.97 4.60
#